data_AF-A0A183D330-F1
#
_entry.id   AF-A0A183D330-F1
#
_cell.length_a   1.000
_cell.length_b   1.000
_cell.length_c   1.000
_cell.angle_alpha   90.00
_cell.angle_beta   90.00
_cell.angle_gamma   90.00
#
_symmetry.space_group_name_H-M   'P 1'
#
loop_
_entity.id
_entity.type
_entity.pdbx_description
1 polymer ?
#
loop_
_entity_poly.entity_id
_entity_poly.type
_entity_poly.pdbx_seq_one_letter_code
_entity_poly.pdbx_strand_id
1 'polypeptide(L)'
;LAVRRSPSLDHVNITNSSMHALQVLIPHGNLIINKLNVTHNRGRGITLWLSNPHGTSEVSGAVLAKMNIIPYDVRGLLNMCAVQKKFTIANRIIMFYKYDSYPVDCVKTFVSPGRNILFRFLLVSLFLRFSPDLFIVD
;
A
#
# COMPACT_ATOMS: atom_id res chain seq x y z
N LEU A 1 16.01 0.23 10.53
CA LEU A 1 15.29 -1.06 10.57
C LEU A 1 13.81 -0.78 10.80
N ALA A 2 12.95 -1.02 9.80
CA ALA A 2 11.51 -0.98 9.99
C ALA A 2 11.05 -2.39 10.38
N VAL A 3 10.64 -2.58 11.64
CA VAL A 3 10.09 -3.87 12.10
C VAL A 3 8.67 -4.00 11.53
N ARG A 4 8.52 -4.78 10.47
CA ARG A 4 7.20 -5.15 9.92
C ARG A 4 6.65 -6.32 10.72
N ARG A 5 5.66 -6.07 11.59
CA ARG A 5 4.88 -7.10 12.29
C ARG A 5 3.48 -7.17 11.68
N SER A 6 2.94 -8.37 11.54
CA SER A 6 1.54 -8.55 11.19
C SER A 6 0.69 -8.08 12.38
N PRO A 7 -0.26 -7.15 12.19
CA PRO A 7 -1.13 -6.72 13.29
C PRO A 7 -2.08 -7.84 13.69
N SER A 8 -2.40 -7.94 14.99
CA SER A 8 -3.48 -8.77 15.52
C SER A 8 -4.55 -7.87 16.12
N LEU A 9 -5.81 -8.09 15.73
CA LEU A 9 -6.97 -7.41 16.30
C LEU A 9 -7.76 -8.42 17.12
N ASP A 10 -7.98 -8.14 18.39
CA ASP A 10 -8.73 -9.00 19.28
C ASP A 10 -9.69 -8.18 20.13
N HIS A 11 -10.99 -8.53 20.12
CA HIS A 11 -12.05 -7.82 20.85
C HIS A 11 -12.09 -6.30 20.59
N VAL A 12 -11.98 -5.89 19.32
CA VAL A 12 -11.98 -4.46 18.93
C VAL A 12 -13.34 -4.05 18.38
N ASN A 13 -13.83 -2.88 18.80
CA ASN A 13 -15.05 -2.28 18.26
C ASN A 13 -14.70 -1.05 17.40
N ILE A 14 -15.09 -1.06 16.13
CA ILE A 14 -14.90 0.06 15.20
C ILE A 14 -16.27 0.54 14.72
N THR A 15 -16.64 1.75 15.14
CA THR A 15 -17.96 2.33 14.88
C THR A 15 -17.90 3.76 14.39
N ASN A 16 -18.85 4.20 13.56
CA ASN A 16 -18.99 5.60 13.12
C ASN A 16 -17.76 6.16 12.38
N SER A 17 -17.03 5.33 11.63
CA SER A 17 -15.90 5.81 10.82
C SER A 17 -16.38 6.61 9.61
N SER A 18 -15.68 7.70 9.30
CA SER A 18 -15.92 8.51 8.09
C SER A 18 -15.51 7.81 6.80
N MET A 19 -14.66 6.79 6.90
CA MET A 19 -14.07 6.01 5.81
C MET A 19 -14.27 4.51 6.05
N HIS A 20 -13.32 3.67 5.59
CA HIS A 20 -13.27 2.25 5.90
C HIS A 20 -13.07 2.00 7.40
N ALA A 21 -13.63 0.91 7.93
CA ALA A 21 -13.46 0.58 9.35
C ALA A 21 -12.10 -0.09 9.61
N LEU A 22 -11.76 -1.11 8.83
CA LEU A 22 -10.45 -1.75 8.84
C LEU A 22 -9.93 -1.91 7.43
N GLN A 23 -8.74 -1.37 7.17
CA GLN A 23 -8.03 -1.56 5.91
C GLN A 23 -6.64 -2.10 6.20
N VAL A 24 -6.31 -3.27 5.63
CA VAL A 24 -4.99 -3.89 5.75
C VAL A 24 -4.33 -3.89 4.38
N LEU A 25 -3.14 -3.30 4.31
CA LEU A 25 -2.35 -3.18 3.09
C LEU A 25 -1.15 -4.12 3.16
N ILE A 26 -1.08 -5.09 2.23
CA ILE A 26 0.00 -6.07 2.07
C ILE A 26 0.49 -6.58 3.44
N PRO A 27 -0.36 -7.32 4.19
CA PRO A 27 0.10 -7.94 5.42
C PRO A 27 1.20 -8.95 5.08
N HIS A 28 2.32 -8.87 5.79
CA HIS A 28 3.38 -9.86 5.71
C HIS A 28 3.24 -10.78 6.91
N GLY A 29 2.96 -12.07 6.70
CA GLY A 29 2.66 -13.05 7.76
C GLY A 29 1.18 -13.15 8.13
N ASN A 30 0.88 -13.72 9.30
CA ASN A 30 -0.47 -14.05 9.72
C ASN A 30 -1.23 -12.82 10.24
N LEU A 31 -2.35 -12.48 9.60
CA LEU A 31 -3.30 -11.48 10.08
C LEU A 31 -4.34 -12.17 10.97
N ILE A 32 -4.33 -11.90 12.27
CA ILE A 32 -5.29 -12.48 13.23
C ILE A 32 -6.36 -11.42 13.53
N ILE A 33 -7.61 -11.73 13.22
CA ILE A 33 -8.78 -10.90 13.54
C ILE A 33 -9.74 -11.75 14.34
N ASN A 34 -9.89 -11.45 15.63
CA ASN A 34 -10.78 -12.16 16.54
C ASN A 34 -11.78 -11.18 17.17
N LYS A 35 -13.06 -11.56 17.17
CA LYS A 35 -14.18 -10.77 17.76
C LYS A 35 -14.13 -9.27 17.41
N LEU A 36 -13.95 -8.95 16.14
CA LEU A 36 -14.01 -7.59 15.62
C LEU A 36 -15.47 -7.19 15.39
N ASN A 37 -15.95 -6.13 16.03
CA ASN A 37 -17.27 -5.57 15.81
C ASN A 37 -17.18 -4.30 14.95
N VAL A 38 -17.83 -4.30 13.79
CA VAL A 38 -17.78 -3.21 12.82
C VAL A 38 -19.19 -2.73 12.52
N THR A 39 -19.56 -1.52 12.97
CA THR A 39 -20.91 -0.98 12.73
C THR A 39 -20.92 0.49 12.32
N HIS A 40 -21.93 0.94 11.59
CA HIS A 40 -22.16 2.35 11.27
C HIS A 40 -20.98 3.09 10.58
N ASN A 41 -20.23 2.44 9.71
CA ASN A 41 -19.12 3.09 8.98
C ASN A 41 -19.60 3.60 7.61
N ARG A 42 -19.12 4.77 7.17
CA ARG A 42 -19.52 5.37 5.87
C ARG A 42 -18.81 4.75 4.67
N GLY A 43 -17.67 4.09 4.88
CA GLY A 43 -16.98 3.28 3.87
C GLY A 43 -17.20 1.78 4.04
N ARG A 44 -16.39 0.97 3.35
CA ARG A 44 -16.35 -0.50 3.54
C ARG A 44 -15.97 -0.90 4.97
N GLY A 45 -16.60 -1.95 5.49
CA GLY A 45 -16.31 -2.50 6.81
C GLY A 45 -14.86 -2.99 6.93
N ILE A 46 -14.51 -4.07 6.23
CA ILE A 46 -13.16 -4.63 6.21
C ILE A 46 -12.66 -4.68 4.76
N THR A 47 -11.42 -4.24 4.51
CA THR A 47 -10.77 -4.34 3.20
C THR A 47 -9.36 -4.87 3.36
N LEU A 48 -9.04 -5.94 2.63
CA LEU A 48 -7.72 -6.57 2.64
C LEU A 48 -7.11 -6.46 1.24
N TRP A 49 -5.91 -5.88 1.17
CA TRP A 49 -5.12 -5.80 -0.05
C TRP A 49 -3.94 -6.73 0.07
N LEU A 50 -3.94 -7.79 -0.72
CA LEU A 50 -2.92 -8.83 -0.69
C LEU A 50 -2.02 -8.67 -1.90
N SER A 51 -0.72 -8.78 -1.73
CA SER A 51 0.22 -8.92 -2.83
C SER A 51 0.82 -10.32 -2.78
N ASN A 52 0.82 -11.04 -3.90
CA ASN A 52 1.61 -12.25 -4.05
C ASN A 52 2.87 -11.95 -4.88
N PRO A 53 4.02 -11.65 -4.24
CA PRO A 53 5.26 -11.35 -4.97
C PRO A 53 5.87 -12.58 -5.68
N HIS A 54 5.37 -13.79 -5.41
CA HIS A 54 5.84 -15.06 -5.99
C HIS A 54 4.82 -15.72 -6.92
N GLY A 55 3.80 -14.99 -7.39
CA GLY A 55 2.83 -15.55 -8.31
C GLY A 55 3.48 -15.98 -9.63
N THR A 56 3.58 -17.30 -9.86
CA THR A 56 4.06 -17.94 -11.10
C THR A 56 2.95 -18.13 -12.14
N SER A 57 1.73 -17.66 -11.87
CA SER A 57 0.59 -17.88 -12.76
C SER A 57 0.70 -17.03 -14.03
N GLU A 58 0.61 -17.69 -15.18
CA GLU A 58 0.57 -17.10 -16.53
C GLU A 58 -0.60 -16.11 -16.74
N VAL A 59 -1.56 -16.11 -15.81
CA VAL A 59 -2.56 -15.06 -15.68
C VAL A 59 -1.94 -13.93 -14.88
N SER A 60 -1.37 -12.96 -15.59
CA SER A 60 -0.97 -11.65 -15.05
C SER A 60 -2.01 -11.21 -14.03
N GLY A 61 -1.62 -11.18 -12.75
CA GLY A 61 -2.53 -11.02 -11.62
C GLY A 61 -3.36 -9.75 -11.81
N ALA A 62 -4.56 -9.93 -12.36
CA ALA A 62 -5.49 -8.83 -12.52
C ALA A 62 -5.77 -8.34 -11.10
N VAL A 63 -5.31 -7.12 -10.80
CA VAL A 63 -5.73 -6.41 -9.60
C VAL A 63 -7.21 -6.09 -9.82
N LEU A 64 -8.07 -7.06 -9.53
CA LEU A 64 -9.52 -7.04 -9.78
C LEU A 64 -10.24 -5.94 -8.97
N ALA A 65 -9.54 -5.36 -8.00
CA ALA A 65 -10.08 -4.32 -7.15
C ALA A 65 -9.37 -2.99 -7.42
N LYS A 66 -10.13 -1.98 -7.83
CA LYS A 66 -9.67 -0.60 -7.88
C LYS A 66 -9.37 -0.15 -6.44
N MET A 67 -8.09 0.09 -6.12
CA MET A 67 -7.62 0.55 -4.80
C MET A 67 -8.04 2.01 -4.60
N ASN A 68 -9.32 2.28 -4.40
CA ASN A 68 -9.82 3.65 -4.53
C ASN A 68 -9.38 4.61 -3.42
N ILE A 69 -8.94 4.10 -2.27
CA ILE A 69 -8.67 4.91 -1.09
C ILE A 69 -7.47 4.31 -0.33
N ILE A 70 -6.27 4.81 -0.63
CA ILE A 70 -5.12 4.72 0.27
C ILE A 70 -5.17 5.97 1.17
N PRO A 71 -5.17 5.85 2.51
CA PRO A 71 -5.19 7.00 3.38
C PRO A 71 -3.91 7.82 3.23
N TYR A 72 -4.03 9.14 3.35
CA TYR A 72 -2.87 10.02 3.47
C TYR A 72 -2.23 9.83 4.85
N ASP A 73 -0.90 9.93 4.94
CA ASP A 73 -0.14 9.87 6.20
C ASP A 73 -0.26 8.58 7.03
N VAL A 74 -0.34 7.42 6.38
CA VAL A 74 -0.19 6.13 7.09
C VAL A 74 1.29 5.88 7.41
N ARG A 75 1.58 5.52 8.66
CA ARG A 75 2.93 5.09 9.06
C ARG A 75 3.39 3.93 8.19
N GLY A 76 4.57 4.07 7.59
CA GLY A 76 5.16 3.08 6.69
C GLY A 76 4.92 3.34 5.19
N LEU A 77 4.09 4.33 4.83
CA LEU A 77 4.04 4.87 3.48
C LEU A 77 5.13 5.93 3.28
N LEU A 78 5.62 6.02 2.04
CA LEU A 78 6.62 6.99 1.64
C LEU A 78 5.95 8.33 1.32
N ASN A 79 6.33 9.39 2.05
CA ASN A 79 5.96 10.75 1.66
C ASN A 79 6.92 11.27 0.58
N MET A 80 6.42 11.43 -0.65
CA MET A 80 7.19 11.87 -1.81
C MET A 80 7.81 13.26 -1.60
N CYS A 81 7.14 14.15 -0.87
CA CYS A 81 7.57 15.53 -0.62
C CYS A 81 8.37 15.72 0.68
N ALA A 82 8.66 14.65 1.44
CA ALA A 82 9.49 14.75 2.63
C ALA A 82 10.90 15.28 2.34
N VAL A 83 11.59 15.86 3.33
CA VAL A 83 12.94 16.45 3.14
C VAL A 83 13.99 15.42 2.68
N GLN A 84 13.85 14.16 3.10
CA GLN A 84 14.76 13.08 2.68
C GLN A 84 14.64 12.79 1.19
N LYS A 85 15.67 13.10 0.41
CA LYS A 85 15.68 12.90 -1.05
C LYS A 85 16.16 11.52 -1.49
N LYS A 86 17.02 10.87 -0.70
CA LYS A 86 17.67 9.60 -1.07
C LYS A 86 17.15 8.45 -0.21
N PHE A 87 16.74 7.36 -0.86
CA PHE A 87 16.32 6.12 -0.21
C PHE A 87 17.21 4.97 -0.65
N THR A 88 17.92 4.38 0.31
CA THR A 88 18.76 3.20 0.07
C THR A 88 17.90 1.95 0.11
N ILE A 89 17.86 1.24 -1.00
CA ILE A 89 17.14 -0.01 -1.18
C ILE A 89 18.12 -1.15 -0.92
N ALA A 90 17.87 -1.98 0.11
CA ALA A 90 18.68 -3.17 0.40
C ALA A 90 18.20 -4.41 -0.38
N ASN A 91 16.88 -4.59 -0.44
CA ASN A 91 16.18 -5.71 -1.09
C ASN A 91 15.02 -5.14 -1.93
N ARG A 92 13.94 -5.89 -2.15
CA ARG A 92 12.79 -5.42 -2.95
C ARG A 92 11.87 -4.51 -2.17
N ILE A 93 11.31 -3.50 -2.82
CA ILE A 93 10.25 -2.64 -2.26
C ILE A 93 9.01 -2.64 -3.17
N ILE A 94 7.83 -2.54 -2.56
CA ILE A 94 6.57 -2.29 -3.24
C ILE A 94 6.18 -0.85 -2.95
N MET A 95 5.99 -0.05 -4.00
CA MET A 95 5.60 1.35 -3.90
C MET A 95 4.17 1.54 -4.40
N PHE A 96 3.33 2.12 -3.56
CA PHE A 96 2.03 2.63 -3.94
C PHE A 96 2.14 4.13 -4.20
N TYR A 97 1.67 4.57 -5.36
CA TYR A 97 1.65 5.98 -5.71
C TYR A 97 0.22 6.45 -5.95
N LYS A 98 -0.20 7.50 -5.23
CA LYS A 98 -1.49 8.15 -5.42
C LYS A 98 -1.24 9.56 -5.93
N TYR A 99 -1.84 9.88 -7.08
CA TYR A 99 -1.84 11.24 -7.61
C TYR A 99 -2.68 12.16 -6.72
N ASP A 100 -2.17 13.38 -6.47
CA ASP A 100 -2.93 14.43 -5.83
C ASP A 100 -3.68 15.27 -6.87
N SER A 101 -4.69 16.00 -6.40
CA SER A 101 -5.48 16.96 -7.17
C SER A 101 -4.68 18.19 -7.56
N TYR A 102 -3.60 18.45 -6.82
CA TYR A 102 -2.71 19.59 -7.02
C TYR A 102 -1.41 19.11 -7.68
N PRO A 103 -0.89 19.83 -8.70
CA PRO A 103 0.39 19.51 -9.29
C PRO A 103 1.50 19.86 -8.28
N VAL A 104 2.21 18.84 -7.80
CA VAL A 104 3.37 19.02 -6.93
C VAL A 104 4.55 18.29 -7.55
N ASP A 105 5.66 19.00 -7.73
CA ASP A 105 6.91 18.45 -8.27
C ASP A 105 7.85 18.03 -7.13
N CYS A 106 7.70 16.78 -6.69
CA CYS A 106 8.52 16.17 -5.65
C CYS A 106 9.24 14.94 -6.20
N VAL A 107 10.58 14.96 -6.16
CA VAL A 107 11.42 13.87 -6.68
C VAL A 107 12.12 13.13 -5.55
N LYS A 108 12.09 11.80 -5.61
CA LYS A 108 12.87 10.88 -4.76
C LYS A 108 13.86 10.09 -5.60
N THR A 109 15.08 9.93 -5.09
CA THR A 109 16.11 9.10 -5.70
C THR A 109 16.27 7.82 -4.91
N PHE A 110 16.01 6.70 -5.56
CA PHE A 110 16.27 5.37 -5.01
C PHE A 110 17.67 4.91 -5.43
N VAL A 111 18.45 4.40 -4.48
CA VAL A 111 19.82 3.93 -4.72
C VAL A 111 20.02 2.56 -4.08
N SER A 112 20.72 1.66 -4.77
CA SER A 112 21.07 0.34 -4.25
C SER A 112 22.59 0.19 -4.24
N PRO A 113 23.21 -0.06 -3.08
CA PRO A 113 24.66 -0.16 -2.99
C PRO A 113 25.12 -1.45 -3.69
N GLY A 114 25.87 -1.29 -4.78
CA GLY A 114 26.49 -2.41 -5.50
C GLY A 114 25.53 -3.25 -6.34
N ARG A 115 24.31 -2.77 -6.64
CA ARG A 115 23.35 -3.44 -7.53
C ARG A 115 22.64 -2.43 -8.42
N ASN A 116 22.30 -2.86 -9.63
CA ASN A 116 21.39 -2.10 -10.49
C ASN A 116 19.97 -2.23 -9.95
N ILE A 117 19.22 -1.14 -10.03
CA ILE A 117 17.80 -1.11 -9.68
C ILE A 117 16.99 -1.42 -10.93
N LEU A 118 16.03 -2.34 -10.80
CA LEU A 118 15.01 -2.61 -11.81
C LEU A 118 13.66 -2.13 -11.31
N PHE A 119 12.77 -1.71 -12.20
CA PHE A 119 11.39 -1.39 -11.83
C PHE A 119 10.42 -2.21 -12.66
N ARG A 120 9.40 -2.74 -12.00
CA ARG A 120 8.32 -3.50 -12.62
C ARG A 120 6.98 -2.87 -12.25
N PHE A 121 6.23 -2.52 -13.30
CA PHE A 121 4.84 -2.08 -13.17
C PHE A 121 3.95 -3.29 -12.83
N LEU A 122 3.30 -3.27 -11.65
CA LEU A 122 2.29 -4.28 -11.31
C LEU A 122 0.91 -3.85 -11.76
N LEU A 123 0.60 -2.56 -11.60
CA LEU A 123 -0.65 -1.95 -12.04
C LEU A 123 -0.36 -0.50 -12.40
N VAL A 124 -0.75 -0.12 -13.62
CA VAL A 124 -0.72 1.26 -14.08
C VAL A 124 -2.11 1.63 -14.53
N SER A 125 -2.68 2.72 -14.00
CA SER A 125 -3.99 3.21 -14.38
C SER A 125 -3.92 4.71 -14.66
N LEU A 126 -3.48 5.05 -15.88
CA LEU A 126 -3.19 6.42 -16.32
C LEU A 126 -4.44 7.30 -16.57
N PHE A 127 -5.67 6.78 -16.38
CA PHE A 127 -6.88 7.49 -16.81
C PHE A 127 -8.06 7.45 -15.82
N LEU A 128 -7.86 6.95 -14.61
CA LEU A 128 -8.90 6.92 -13.61
C LEU A 128 -8.45 7.78 -12.41
N ARG A 129 -9.12 8.93 -12.23
CA ARG A 129 -8.96 9.94 -11.14
C ARG A 129 -8.86 9.39 -9.69
N PHE A 130 -8.95 8.08 -9.49
CA PHE A 130 -9.08 7.42 -8.19
C PHE A 130 -8.29 6.13 -8.03
N SER A 131 -7.43 5.72 -8.97
CA SER A 131 -6.62 4.50 -8.81
C SER A 131 -5.15 4.85 -8.52
N PRO A 132 -4.57 4.35 -7.43
CA PRO A 132 -3.15 4.42 -7.19
C PRO A 132 -2.45 3.45 -8.14
N ASP A 133 -1.33 3.90 -8.66
CA ASP A 133 -0.44 3.04 -9.38
C ASP A 133 0.42 2.22 -8.40
N LEU A 134 0.72 0.99 -8.79
CA LEU A 134 1.49 0.06 -7.98
C LEU A 134 2.69 -0.45 -8.77
N PHE A 135 3.88 -0.25 -8.20
CA PHE A 135 5.13 -0.62 -8.81
C PHE A 135 6.02 -1.38 -7.82
N ILE A 136 6.77 -2.36 -8.30
CA ILE A 136 7.87 -2.99 -7.58
C ILE A 136 9.17 -2.34 -8.04
N VAL A 137 10.05 -2.08 -7.09
CA VAL A 137 11.45 -1.72 -7.35
C VAL A 137 12.33 -2.82 -6.78
N ASP A 138 13.09 -3.47 -7.65
CA ASP A 138 13.96 -4.62 -7.40
C ASP A 138 15.44 -4.21 -7.30
#